data_AF-G0SCS5-F1
#
_entry.id   AF-G0SCS5-F1
#
_cell.length_a   1.000
_cell.length_b   1.000
_cell.length_c   1.000
_cell.angle_alpha   90.00
_cell.angle_beta   90.00
_cell.angle_gamma   90.00
#
_symmetry.space_group_name_H-M   'P 1'
#
loop_
_entity.id
_entity.type
_entity.pdbx_description
1 polymer ?
#
loop_
_entity_poly.entity_id
_entity_poly.type
_entity_poly.pdbx_seq_one_letter_code
_entity_poly.pdbx_strand_id
1 'polypeptide(L)'
;MLLPLVEQDELPHLWQKPAFPVLLEYLKNLRVEPKIWSLKESRADILKEQAAIAQAHGRREVISFLSSVIKSKLQWLNSDAEREVIWEEASKRLSERCGRTAMGEITRQWPFESQAYEPFSLVIREPPLVGDFLGFKTWGSSYALAQLLHDFAVGPLEHLFRPGVMSTPEEVLELGSGTGLLGLAAACIWRARVTLTDLPNIIPNLAHNVSLNKELVESRGGVVEAAPLTWGGTAEEIDPRFYTHNRYQLVLAADPLYDDNHPQLLSQAINEQLALGTKARALIMVPQRDDVTKCLLATLREELVSNSLCCLNENMVAGQDDWGDDAGEEETKHVGFWWGIFARVGA
;
A
#
# COMPACT_ATOMS: atom_id res chain seq x y z
N MET A 1 39.81 -5.83 28.12
CA MET A 1 39.83 -7.14 27.44
C MET A 1 38.64 -7.13 26.51
N LEU A 2 38.89 -6.81 25.23
CA LEU A 2 37.86 -6.74 24.19
C LEU A 2 37.40 -8.18 23.89
N LEU A 3 36.09 -8.43 23.97
CA LEU A 3 35.50 -9.66 23.46
C LEU A 3 35.75 -9.71 21.94
N PRO A 4 36.14 -10.86 21.37
CA PRO A 4 36.36 -10.96 19.94
C PRO A 4 35.03 -10.77 19.19
N LEU A 5 35.08 -10.00 18.12
CA LEU A 5 34.07 -10.03 17.06
C LEU A 5 34.00 -11.48 16.55
N VAL A 6 32.91 -12.18 16.86
CA VAL A 6 32.64 -13.51 16.30
C VAL A 6 32.36 -13.30 14.82
N GLU A 7 33.08 -14.01 13.95
CA GLU A 7 32.76 -14.12 12.53
C GLU A 7 31.30 -14.59 12.39
N GLN A 8 30.40 -13.69 12.00
CA GLN A 8 28.94 -13.87 11.98
C GLN A 8 28.44 -14.60 10.71
N ASP A 9 29.15 -15.62 10.25
CA ASP A 9 28.82 -16.28 8.97
C ASP A 9 28.05 -17.61 9.10
N GLU A 10 27.84 -18.14 10.32
CA GLU A 10 27.08 -19.39 10.53
C GLU A 10 25.90 -19.24 11.52
N LEU A 11 24.74 -19.79 11.16
CA LEU A 11 23.57 -19.91 12.04
C LEU A 11 23.91 -20.72 13.30
N PRO A 12 23.47 -20.28 14.50
CA PRO A 12 23.82 -20.96 15.74
C PRO A 12 23.21 -22.37 15.80
N HIS A 13 24.01 -23.35 16.22
CA HIS A 13 23.49 -24.68 16.44
C HIS A 13 22.90 -24.85 17.85
N LEU A 14 21.66 -25.31 17.95
CA LEU A 14 20.96 -25.46 19.24
C LEU A 14 21.65 -26.41 20.22
N TRP A 15 22.41 -27.39 19.75
CA TRP A 15 23.17 -28.30 20.61
C TRP A 15 24.31 -27.61 21.37
N GLN A 16 24.77 -26.45 20.90
CA GLN A 16 25.76 -25.61 21.58
C GLN A 16 25.15 -24.82 22.75
N LYS A 17 23.82 -24.87 22.93
CA LYS A 17 23.08 -24.19 24.01
C LYS A 17 23.41 -22.69 24.07
N PRO A 18 23.17 -21.92 22.98
CA PRO A 18 23.47 -20.50 22.95
C PRO A 18 22.72 -19.76 24.06
N ALA A 19 23.37 -18.78 24.69
CA ALA A 19 22.75 -17.96 25.73
C ALA A 19 21.55 -17.19 25.17
N PHE A 20 20.54 -16.92 26.02
CA PHE A 20 19.34 -16.17 25.66
C PHE A 20 19.60 -14.90 24.81
N PRO A 21 20.47 -13.94 25.23
CA PRO A 21 20.66 -12.71 24.47
C PRO A 21 21.26 -12.97 23.08
N VAL A 22 22.14 -13.96 22.96
CA VAL A 22 22.77 -14.34 21.68
C VAL A 22 21.73 -14.92 20.73
N LEU A 23 20.95 -15.90 21.19
CA LEU A 23 19.92 -16.52 20.36
C LEU A 23 18.84 -15.51 19.92
N LEU A 24 18.43 -14.62 20.82
CA LEU A 24 17.47 -13.56 20.52
C LEU A 24 18.01 -12.58 19.47
N GLU A 25 19.27 -12.16 19.59
CA GLU A 25 19.92 -11.27 18.63
C GLU A 25 20.00 -11.91 17.23
N TYR A 26 20.37 -13.20 17.14
CA TYR A 26 20.34 -13.93 15.87
C TYR A 26 18.93 -13.96 15.25
N LEU A 27 17.90 -14.28 16.04
CA LEU A 27 16.52 -14.31 15.54
C LEU A 27 16.05 -12.92 15.08
N LYS A 28 16.43 -11.85 15.79
CA LYS A 28 16.15 -10.48 15.37
C LYS A 28 16.83 -10.13 14.04
N ASN A 29 18.07 -10.56 13.85
CA ASN A 29 18.83 -10.35 12.61
C ASN A 29 18.27 -11.15 11.42
N LEU A 30 17.49 -12.21 11.67
CA LEU A 30 16.75 -12.95 10.64
C LEU A 30 15.45 -12.25 10.21
N ARG A 31 15.14 -11.04 10.68
CA ARG A 31 13.96 -10.30 10.25
C ARG A 31 14.01 -10.04 8.76
N VAL A 32 12.91 -10.32 8.07
CA VAL A 32 12.73 -9.89 6.68
C VAL A 32 11.91 -8.61 6.72
N GLU A 33 12.50 -7.50 6.27
CA GLU A 33 11.71 -6.28 6.11
C GLU A 33 10.71 -6.47 4.96
N PRO A 34 9.45 -6.06 5.13
CA PRO A 34 8.47 -6.12 4.07
C PRO A 34 8.94 -5.35 2.82
N LYS A 35 8.70 -5.92 1.64
CA LYS A 35 9.13 -5.32 0.38
C LYS A 35 8.51 -3.93 0.18
N ILE A 36 9.31 -2.98 -0.30
CA ILE A 36 8.85 -1.70 -0.84
C ILE A 36 9.13 -1.78 -2.34
N TRP A 37 8.09 -1.62 -3.17
CA TRP A 37 8.27 -1.59 -4.62
C TRP A 37 8.93 -0.28 -5.01
N SER A 38 9.76 -0.25 -6.06
CA SER A 38 10.33 0.98 -6.63
C SER A 38 10.08 0.98 -8.13
N LEU A 39 9.74 2.14 -8.68
CA LEU A 39 9.63 2.33 -10.13
C LEU A 39 11.01 2.56 -10.80
N LYS A 40 12.02 2.93 -10.02
CA LYS A 40 13.38 3.29 -10.51
C LYS A 40 14.38 2.15 -10.38
N GLU A 41 14.14 1.21 -9.46
CA GLU A 41 15.05 0.11 -9.18
C GLU A 41 14.47 -1.21 -9.68
N SER A 42 15.30 -1.98 -10.39
CA SER A 42 14.92 -3.32 -10.78
C SER A 42 14.83 -4.20 -9.53
N ARG A 43 13.87 -5.14 -9.49
CA ARG A 43 13.82 -6.15 -8.43
C ARG A 43 15.14 -6.92 -8.29
N ALA A 44 15.95 -7.02 -9.34
CA ALA A 44 17.26 -7.67 -9.27
C ALA A 44 18.26 -6.89 -8.39
N ASP A 45 18.17 -5.56 -8.36
CA ASP A 45 19.02 -4.71 -7.52
C ASP A 45 18.50 -4.69 -6.08
N ILE A 46 17.18 -4.59 -5.88
CA ILE A 46 16.54 -4.72 -4.56
C ILE A 46 16.79 -6.11 -3.96
N LEU A 47 16.70 -7.18 -4.75
CA LEU A 47 17.04 -8.54 -4.30
C LEU A 47 18.54 -8.71 -4.07
N LYS A 48 19.41 -8.05 -4.84
CA LYS A 48 20.86 -8.06 -4.57
C LYS A 48 21.18 -7.36 -3.26
N GLU A 49 20.51 -6.24 -2.99
CA GLU A 49 20.70 -5.44 -1.79
C GLU A 49 20.04 -6.11 -0.57
N GLN A 50 18.84 -6.68 -0.73
CA GLN A 50 18.19 -7.48 0.30
C GLN A 50 18.88 -8.84 0.52
N ALA A 51 19.49 -9.46 -0.49
CA ALA A 51 20.34 -10.64 -0.33
C ALA A 51 21.74 -10.27 0.22
N ALA A 52 22.17 -9.01 0.05
CA ALA A 52 23.36 -8.49 0.71
C ALA A 52 23.09 -8.15 2.18
N ILE A 53 21.86 -7.76 2.53
CA ILE A 53 21.41 -7.48 3.91
C ILE A 53 20.97 -8.77 4.62
N ALA A 54 20.36 -9.73 3.92
CA ALA A 54 20.04 -11.06 4.42
C ALA A 54 21.28 -11.97 4.29
N GLN A 55 22.15 -11.91 5.30
CA GLN A 55 23.31 -12.78 5.56
C GLN A 55 23.32 -14.12 4.78
N ALA A 56 24.43 -14.39 4.08
CA ALA A 56 25.13 -15.65 3.71
C ALA A 56 24.41 -17.03 3.59
N HIS A 57 23.17 -17.20 4.03
CA HIS A 57 22.47 -18.45 4.28
C HIS A 57 21.30 -18.62 3.32
N GLY A 58 21.14 -19.84 2.78
CA GLY A 58 20.04 -20.12 1.87
C GLY A 58 18.67 -20.03 2.56
N ARG A 59 17.63 -19.54 1.87
CA ARG A 59 16.23 -19.47 2.37
C ARG A 59 15.77 -20.76 3.08
N ARG A 60 16.15 -21.92 2.54
CA ARG A 60 15.82 -23.25 3.11
C ARG A 60 16.51 -23.52 4.45
N GLU A 61 17.76 -23.08 4.62
CA GLU A 61 18.54 -23.27 5.84
C GLU A 61 17.95 -22.46 7.00
N VAL A 62 17.58 -21.20 6.73
CA VAL A 62 16.90 -20.34 7.71
C VAL A 62 15.55 -20.94 8.13
N ILE A 63 14.74 -21.42 7.20
CA ILE A 63 13.44 -22.06 7.52
C ILE A 63 13.64 -23.32 8.39
N SER A 64 14.65 -24.12 8.05
CA SER A 64 15.01 -25.32 8.82
C SER A 64 15.44 -24.96 10.25
N PHE A 65 16.30 -23.93 10.39
CA PHE A 65 16.76 -23.43 11.67
C PHE A 65 15.61 -22.91 12.54
N LEU A 66 14.77 -22.02 12.00
CA LEU A 66 13.60 -21.48 12.71
C LEU A 66 12.66 -22.60 13.17
N SER A 67 12.39 -23.57 12.30
CA SER A 67 11.60 -24.76 12.64
C SER A 67 12.23 -25.58 13.77
N SER A 68 13.56 -25.68 13.81
CA SER A 68 14.28 -26.38 14.88
C SER A 68 14.19 -25.65 16.22
N VAL A 69 14.24 -24.30 16.21
CA VAL A 69 14.07 -23.46 17.41
C VAL A 69 12.68 -23.67 17.99
N ILE A 70 11.65 -23.59 17.16
CA ILE A 70 10.24 -23.74 17.57
C ILE A 70 9.97 -25.13 18.14
N LYS A 71 10.57 -26.19 17.55
CA LYS A 71 10.41 -27.57 18.05
C LYS A 71 11.21 -27.87 19.32
N SER A 72 12.23 -27.07 19.63
CA SER A 72 13.10 -27.29 20.78
C SER A 72 12.40 -26.88 22.08
N LYS A 73 12.58 -27.68 23.13
CA LYS A 73 12.13 -27.34 24.49
C LYS A 73 12.95 -26.22 25.15
N LEU A 74 14.09 -25.83 24.54
CA LEU A 74 14.97 -24.77 25.04
C LEU A 74 15.33 -24.90 26.54
N GLN A 75 15.54 -26.14 27.01
CA GLN A 75 15.69 -26.48 28.43
C GLN A 75 16.90 -25.82 29.12
N TRP A 76 17.88 -25.34 28.35
CA TRP A 76 19.06 -24.66 28.88
C TRP A 76 18.81 -23.18 29.19
N LEU A 77 17.67 -22.61 28.77
CA LEU A 77 17.26 -21.25 29.15
C LEU A 77 16.69 -21.23 30.57
N ASN A 78 16.87 -20.10 31.25
CA ASN A 78 16.74 -20.00 32.71
C ASN A 78 15.27 -19.91 33.17
N SER A 79 14.36 -19.49 32.29
CA SER A 79 12.96 -19.30 32.64
C SER A 79 12.02 -19.64 31.48
N ASP A 80 10.77 -19.93 31.79
CA ASP A 80 9.73 -20.09 30.76
C ASP A 80 9.48 -18.78 30.01
N ALA A 81 9.60 -17.62 30.68
CA ALA A 81 9.49 -16.32 30.03
C ALA A 81 10.55 -16.10 28.93
N GLU A 82 11.80 -16.49 29.16
CA GLU A 82 12.85 -16.45 28.13
C GLU A 82 12.52 -17.37 26.94
N ARG A 83 11.94 -18.55 27.21
CA ARG A 83 11.56 -19.52 26.16
C ARG A 83 10.44 -18.97 25.30
N GLU A 84 9.41 -18.40 25.91
CA GLU A 84 8.28 -17.78 25.21
C GLU A 84 8.76 -16.67 24.26
N VAL A 85 9.67 -15.79 24.71
CA VAL A 85 10.24 -14.73 23.86
C VAL A 85 10.97 -15.31 22.65
N ILE A 86 11.76 -16.37 22.83
CA ILE A 86 12.48 -17.02 21.72
C ILE A 86 11.52 -17.71 20.74
N TRP A 87 10.52 -18.43 21.24
CA TRP A 87 9.53 -19.10 20.40
C TRP A 87 8.68 -18.10 19.63
N GLU A 88 8.27 -17.01 20.27
CA GLU A 88 7.52 -15.93 19.64
C GLU A 88 8.35 -15.27 18.53
N GLU A 89 9.60 -14.90 18.81
CA GLU A 89 10.48 -14.29 17.83
C GLU A 89 10.75 -15.23 16.64
N ALA A 90 11.06 -16.51 16.90
CA ALA A 90 11.28 -17.50 15.84
C ALA A 90 10.04 -17.73 14.99
N SER A 91 8.85 -17.75 15.61
CA SER A 91 7.57 -17.91 14.90
C SER A 91 7.26 -16.69 14.02
N LYS A 92 7.55 -15.47 14.48
CA LYS A 92 7.46 -14.24 13.68
C LYS A 92 8.38 -14.30 12.45
N ARG A 93 9.65 -14.67 12.65
CA ARG A 93 10.61 -14.82 11.54
C ARG A 93 10.19 -15.88 10.53
N LEU A 94 9.54 -16.94 10.99
CA LEU A 94 9.04 -17.99 10.11
C LEU A 94 7.82 -17.50 9.32
N SER A 95 6.86 -16.84 9.96
CA SER A 95 5.64 -16.35 9.30
C SER A 95 5.93 -15.26 8.26
N GLU A 96 6.92 -14.40 8.49
CA GLU A 96 7.45 -13.43 7.50
C GLU A 96 7.88 -14.09 6.16
N ARG A 97 8.16 -15.39 6.17
CA ARG A 97 8.63 -16.15 5.01
C ARG A 97 7.56 -17.05 4.38
N CYS A 98 6.34 -17.03 4.91
CA CYS A 98 5.21 -17.87 4.51
C CYS A 98 4.20 -17.15 3.58
N GLY A 99 4.52 -15.95 3.09
CA GLY A 99 3.63 -15.15 2.25
C GLY A 99 2.72 -14.22 3.06
N ARG A 100 2.07 -13.25 2.38
CA ARG A 100 1.35 -12.15 3.04
C ARG A 100 0.15 -12.59 3.87
N THR A 101 -0.52 -13.67 3.50
CA THR A 101 -1.69 -14.23 4.19
C THR A 101 -1.33 -14.92 5.52
N ALA A 102 -0.11 -15.47 5.61
CA ALA A 102 0.41 -16.07 6.84
C ALA A 102 1.14 -15.06 7.73
N MET A 103 1.52 -13.91 7.17
CA MET A 103 2.19 -12.84 7.90
C MET A 103 1.20 -12.07 8.78
N GLY A 104 1.64 -11.74 9.98
CA GLY A 104 0.89 -10.91 10.91
C GLY A 104 0.78 -9.45 10.44
N GLU A 105 0.49 -8.57 11.39
CA GLU A 105 0.54 -7.14 11.17
C GLU A 105 1.93 -6.71 10.69
N ILE A 106 1.98 -5.85 9.69
CA ILE A 106 3.21 -5.20 9.26
C ILE A 106 3.05 -3.69 9.26
N THR A 107 4.16 -3.00 9.48
CA THR A 107 4.25 -1.56 9.26
C THR A 107 5.40 -1.31 8.29
N ARG A 108 5.12 -0.60 7.20
CA ARG A 108 6.08 -0.27 6.15
C ARG A 108 6.33 1.23 6.10
N GLN A 109 7.55 1.60 5.73
CA GLN A 109 7.88 2.99 5.38
C GLN A 109 7.96 3.12 3.86
N TRP A 110 7.28 4.11 3.30
CA TRP A 110 7.20 4.32 1.86
C TRP A 110 7.92 5.61 1.50
N PRO A 111 9.11 5.55 0.89
CA PRO A 111 9.88 6.73 0.56
C PRO A 111 9.28 7.45 -0.66
N PHE A 112 9.35 8.78 -0.63
CA PHE A 112 8.98 9.67 -1.72
C PHE A 112 10.13 10.62 -1.98
N GLU A 113 10.81 10.41 -3.12
CA GLU A 113 12.01 11.13 -3.50
C GLU A 113 11.87 11.69 -4.92
N SER A 114 11.90 13.02 -5.01
CA SER A 114 11.87 13.74 -6.27
C SER A 114 12.73 14.99 -6.16
N GLN A 115 13.25 15.46 -7.29
CA GLN A 115 13.92 16.77 -7.34
C GLN A 115 12.94 17.93 -7.11
N ALA A 116 11.64 17.67 -7.21
CA ALA A 116 10.61 18.69 -7.15
C ALA A 116 10.09 19.02 -5.73
N TYR A 117 10.41 18.19 -4.74
CA TYR A 117 9.97 18.40 -3.36
C TYR A 117 10.96 17.77 -2.37
N GLU A 118 11.00 18.30 -1.14
CA GLU A 118 11.81 17.73 -0.06
C GLU A 118 11.41 16.26 0.20
N PRO A 119 12.37 15.31 0.25
CA PRO A 119 12.10 13.91 0.50
C PRO A 119 11.30 13.68 1.78
N PHE A 120 10.46 12.64 1.79
CA PHE A 120 9.72 12.21 2.96
C PHE A 120 9.37 10.73 2.87
N SER A 121 8.94 10.13 3.99
CA SER A 121 8.45 8.76 4.03
C SER A 121 7.11 8.69 4.75
N LEU A 122 6.17 7.93 4.19
CA LEU A 122 4.90 7.62 4.86
C LEU A 122 5.01 6.30 5.61
N VAL A 123 4.49 6.25 6.83
CA VAL A 123 4.44 5.04 7.65
C VAL A 123 3.05 4.43 7.54
N ILE A 124 2.94 3.24 6.97
CA ILE A 124 1.66 2.58 6.72
C ILE A 124 1.60 1.26 7.47
N ARG A 125 0.61 1.15 8.36
CA ARG A 125 0.24 -0.10 9.02
C ARG A 125 -0.72 -0.89 8.14
N GLU A 126 -0.43 -2.18 8.02
CA GLU A 126 -1.25 -3.17 7.35
C GLU A 126 -1.60 -4.30 8.33
N PRO A 127 -2.87 -4.43 8.70
CA PRO A 127 -3.34 -5.55 9.52
C PRO A 127 -3.07 -6.91 8.86
N PRO A 128 -3.17 -8.00 9.63
CA PRO A 128 -3.22 -9.35 9.07
C PRO A 128 -4.35 -9.48 8.03
N LEU A 129 -4.09 -10.20 6.93
CA LEU A 129 -5.12 -10.54 5.95
C LEU A 129 -5.90 -11.76 6.43
N VAL A 130 -7.02 -11.52 7.11
CA VAL A 130 -7.94 -12.57 7.59
C VAL A 130 -9.26 -12.43 6.83
N GLY A 131 -9.77 -13.51 6.23
CA GLY A 131 -11.00 -13.45 5.43
C GLY A 131 -10.88 -12.52 4.21
N ASP A 132 -11.95 -11.80 3.87
CA ASP A 132 -12.07 -11.00 2.64
C ASP A 132 -11.58 -9.54 2.79
N PHE A 133 -10.69 -9.24 3.74
CA PHE A 133 -10.21 -7.86 3.99
C PHE A 133 -9.07 -7.42 3.04
N LEU A 134 -9.31 -7.44 1.73
CA LEU A 134 -8.34 -6.99 0.72
C LEU A 134 -7.88 -5.54 0.92
N GLY A 135 -8.74 -4.68 1.51
CA GLY A 135 -8.42 -3.28 1.85
C GLY A 135 -7.34 -3.10 2.93
N PHE A 136 -6.90 -4.17 3.59
CA PHE A 136 -5.78 -4.11 4.54
C PHE A 136 -4.40 -4.26 3.90
N LYS A 137 -4.32 -4.59 2.61
CA LYS A 137 -3.05 -4.64 1.87
C LYS A 137 -2.84 -3.33 1.12
N THR A 138 -1.61 -2.81 1.18
CA THR A 138 -1.21 -1.74 0.25
C THR A 138 -0.81 -2.36 -1.07
N TRP A 139 -1.49 -2.00 -2.15
CA TRP A 139 -1.26 -2.54 -3.50
C TRP A 139 -0.22 -1.74 -4.28
N GLY A 140 0.56 -2.41 -5.13
CA GLY A 140 1.66 -1.78 -5.87
C GLY A 140 1.22 -0.62 -6.78
N SER A 141 0.00 -0.70 -7.32
CA SER A 141 -0.66 0.37 -8.09
C SER A 141 -0.86 1.66 -7.28
N SER A 142 -1.25 1.56 -6.00
CA SER A 142 -1.42 2.75 -5.14
C SER A 142 -0.10 3.51 -4.99
N TYR A 143 1.00 2.80 -4.77
CA TYR A 143 2.32 3.39 -4.69
C TYR A 143 2.82 3.90 -6.05
N ALA A 144 2.60 3.14 -7.13
CA ALA A 144 2.97 3.57 -8.47
C ALA A 144 2.27 4.86 -8.89
N LEU A 145 0.96 4.98 -8.62
CA LEU A 145 0.22 6.22 -8.83
C LEU A 145 0.74 7.33 -7.92
N ALA A 146 1.04 7.03 -6.66
CA ALA A 146 1.59 8.00 -5.70
C ALA A 146 2.93 8.60 -6.15
N GLN A 147 3.80 7.81 -6.79
CA GLN A 147 5.07 8.27 -7.34
C GLN A 147 4.89 9.26 -8.51
N LEU A 148 3.77 9.18 -9.24
CA LEU A 148 3.47 10.02 -10.40
C LEU A 148 2.74 11.32 -10.05
N LEU A 149 2.34 11.53 -8.79
CA LEU A 149 1.48 12.64 -8.38
C LEU A 149 2.07 14.01 -8.73
N HIS A 150 3.39 14.19 -8.60
CA HIS A 150 4.03 15.45 -8.98
C HIS A 150 3.89 15.71 -10.49
N ASP A 151 4.18 14.71 -11.32
CA ASP A 151 4.12 14.82 -12.78
C ASP A 151 2.70 15.11 -13.25
N PHE A 152 1.69 14.53 -12.59
CA PHE A 152 0.29 14.89 -12.82
C PHE A 152 0.02 16.37 -12.52
N ALA A 153 0.53 16.88 -11.39
CA ALA A 153 0.30 18.26 -10.96
C ALA A 153 0.99 19.32 -11.82
N VAL A 154 2.13 19.02 -12.45
CA VAL A 154 2.79 19.95 -13.39
C VAL A 154 2.47 19.66 -14.86
N GLY A 155 1.71 18.60 -15.13
CA GLY A 155 1.32 18.18 -16.47
C GLY A 155 -0.21 18.19 -16.65
N PRO A 156 -0.85 17.03 -16.85
CA PRO A 156 -2.24 16.95 -17.29
C PRO A 156 -3.28 17.46 -16.25
N LEU A 157 -2.88 17.67 -15.00
CA LEU A 157 -3.74 18.23 -13.95
C LEU A 157 -3.32 19.64 -13.49
N GLU A 158 -2.36 20.30 -14.17
CA GLU A 158 -1.82 21.61 -13.77
C GLU A 158 -2.91 22.66 -13.50
N HIS A 159 -4.00 22.64 -14.27
CA HIS A 159 -5.11 23.58 -14.11
C HIS A 159 -5.83 23.48 -12.76
N LEU A 160 -5.76 22.33 -12.06
CA LEU A 160 -6.33 22.14 -10.73
C LEU A 160 -5.49 22.79 -9.63
N PHE A 161 -4.17 22.89 -9.84
CA PHE A 161 -3.22 23.40 -8.84
C PHE A 161 -2.94 24.90 -9.01
N ARG A 162 -3.63 25.58 -9.94
CA ARG A 162 -3.58 27.03 -10.08
C ARG A 162 -4.28 27.71 -8.89
N PRO A 163 -3.81 28.89 -8.43
CA PRO A 163 -4.43 29.60 -7.32
C PRO A 163 -5.94 29.79 -7.51
N GLY A 164 -6.72 29.43 -6.49
CA GLY A 164 -8.17 29.59 -6.46
C GLY A 164 -9.00 28.48 -7.13
N VAL A 165 -8.40 27.39 -7.62
CA VAL A 165 -9.15 26.26 -8.18
C VAL A 165 -9.48 25.20 -7.14
N MET A 166 -8.48 24.72 -6.40
CA MET A 166 -8.65 24.00 -5.15
C MET A 166 -8.45 25.00 -4.02
N SER A 167 -9.56 25.57 -3.56
CA SER A 167 -9.59 26.55 -2.47
C SER A 167 -10.82 26.35 -1.59
N THR A 168 -11.51 25.24 -1.78
CA THR A 168 -12.69 24.81 -1.04
C THR A 168 -12.30 23.70 -0.07
N PRO A 169 -13.08 23.44 0.99
CA PRO A 169 -12.82 22.33 1.90
C PRO A 169 -12.82 20.95 1.20
N GLU A 170 -13.55 20.80 0.10
CA GLU A 170 -13.66 19.56 -0.68
C GLU A 170 -12.79 19.60 -1.95
N GLU A 171 -11.50 19.33 -1.82
CA GLU A 171 -10.55 19.39 -2.94
C GLU A 171 -10.40 18.02 -3.61
N VAL A 172 -9.97 17.02 -2.83
CA VAL A 172 -9.64 15.69 -3.32
C VAL A 172 -10.38 14.62 -2.51
N LEU A 173 -10.95 13.64 -3.21
CA LEU A 173 -11.54 12.43 -2.64
C LEU A 173 -10.78 11.21 -3.17
N GLU A 174 -10.41 10.28 -2.31
CA GLU A 174 -9.96 8.95 -2.73
C GLU A 174 -11.04 7.91 -2.44
N LEU A 175 -11.48 7.20 -3.47
CA LEU A 175 -12.44 6.09 -3.39
C LEU A 175 -11.67 4.77 -3.27
N GLY A 176 -11.99 3.96 -2.26
CA GLY A 176 -11.32 2.66 -2.04
C GLY A 176 -9.88 2.84 -1.60
N SER A 177 -9.66 3.64 -0.56
CA SER A 177 -8.32 4.06 -0.11
C SER A 177 -7.49 2.92 0.49
N GLY A 178 -8.13 1.85 0.97
CA GLY A 178 -7.50 0.74 1.66
C GLY A 178 -6.67 1.20 2.86
N THR A 179 -5.35 1.19 2.70
CA THR A 179 -4.41 1.64 3.73
C THR A 179 -4.17 3.15 3.73
N GLY A 180 -4.57 3.86 2.67
CA GLY A 180 -4.50 5.32 2.53
C GLY A 180 -3.22 5.86 1.90
N LEU A 181 -2.34 5.01 1.38
CA LEU A 181 -1.02 5.42 0.89
C LEU A 181 -1.10 6.51 -0.19
N LEU A 182 -1.97 6.34 -1.19
CA LEU A 182 -2.09 7.26 -2.32
C LEU A 182 -2.56 8.64 -1.87
N GLY A 183 -3.67 8.73 -1.14
CA GLY A 183 -4.22 10.01 -0.71
C GLY A 183 -3.39 10.71 0.37
N LEU A 184 -2.70 9.97 1.25
CA LEU A 184 -1.69 10.54 2.14
C LEU A 184 -0.55 11.19 1.34
N ALA A 185 -0.05 10.50 0.30
CA ALA A 185 0.98 11.04 -0.56
C ALA A 185 0.48 12.27 -1.34
N ALA A 186 -0.76 12.23 -1.83
CA ALA A 186 -1.43 13.36 -2.48
C ALA A 186 -1.48 14.59 -1.58
N ALA A 187 -1.88 14.42 -0.31
CA ALA A 187 -1.90 15.53 0.64
C ALA A 187 -0.51 16.14 0.86
N CYS A 188 0.54 15.29 0.98
CA CYS A 188 1.92 15.73 1.17
C CYS A 188 2.55 16.42 -0.06
N ILE A 189 2.24 15.93 -1.27
CA ILE A 189 2.86 16.39 -2.53
C ILE A 189 2.10 17.60 -3.07
N TRP A 190 0.77 17.55 -3.07
CA TRP A 190 -0.07 18.62 -3.60
C TRP A 190 -0.42 19.68 -2.57
N ARG A 191 -0.13 19.44 -1.28
CA ARG A 191 -0.50 20.34 -0.17
C ARG A 191 -2.00 20.60 -0.16
N ALA A 192 -2.75 19.54 -0.41
CA ALA A 192 -4.19 19.57 -0.61
C ALA A 192 -4.92 18.94 0.58
N ARG A 193 -6.20 19.25 0.70
CA ARG A 193 -7.14 18.55 1.58
C ARG A 193 -7.68 17.30 0.88
N VAL A 194 -7.42 16.14 1.48
CA VAL A 194 -7.80 14.84 0.93
C VAL A 194 -8.72 14.10 1.89
N THR A 195 -9.89 13.71 1.41
CA THR A 195 -10.79 12.79 2.10
C THR A 195 -10.53 11.38 1.61
N LEU A 196 -10.06 10.49 2.49
CA LEU A 196 -9.86 9.08 2.21
C LEU A 196 -11.14 8.31 2.56
N THR A 197 -11.59 7.44 1.66
CA THR A 197 -12.82 6.69 1.86
C THR A 197 -12.69 5.22 1.53
N ASP A 198 -13.39 4.41 2.32
CA ASP A 198 -13.47 2.97 2.16
C ASP A 198 -14.68 2.42 2.93
N LEU A 199 -14.82 1.09 2.97
CA LEU A 199 -15.85 0.37 3.71
C LEU A 199 -15.71 0.60 5.24
N PRO A 200 -16.81 0.59 6.01
CA PRO A 200 -16.80 0.83 7.46
C PRO A 200 -15.79 -0.01 8.25
N ASN A 201 -15.54 -1.25 7.85
CA ASN A 201 -14.57 -2.15 8.48
C ASN A 201 -13.10 -1.80 8.17
N ILE A 202 -12.83 -1.06 7.10
CA ILE A 202 -11.49 -0.60 6.72
C ILE A 202 -11.14 0.73 7.40
N ILE A 203 -12.14 1.57 7.67
CA ILE A 203 -11.98 2.91 8.27
C ILE A 203 -11.14 2.92 9.57
N PRO A 204 -11.26 1.98 10.53
CA PRO A 204 -10.43 2.02 11.73
C PRO A 204 -8.93 1.95 11.43
N ASN A 205 -8.49 1.12 10.48
CA ASN A 205 -7.09 1.06 10.09
C ASN A 205 -6.67 2.28 9.27
N LEU A 206 -7.53 2.73 8.36
CA LEU A 206 -7.29 3.94 7.56
C LEU A 206 -7.09 5.17 8.45
N ALA A 207 -7.97 5.37 9.44
CA ALA A 207 -7.87 6.45 10.42
C ALA A 207 -6.61 6.35 11.28
N HIS A 208 -6.19 5.12 11.64
CA HIS A 208 -4.92 4.89 12.32
C HIS A 208 -3.73 5.36 11.45
N ASN A 209 -3.69 4.99 10.17
CA ASN A 209 -2.65 5.43 9.24
C ASN A 209 -2.66 6.95 9.02
N VAL A 210 -3.84 7.57 8.97
CA VAL A 210 -3.94 9.04 8.96
C VAL A 210 -3.32 9.65 10.22
N SER A 211 -3.62 9.10 11.39
CA SER A 211 -3.05 9.59 12.66
C SER A 211 -1.53 9.41 12.71
N LEU A 212 -0.99 8.30 12.21
CA LEU A 212 0.46 8.04 12.17
C LEU A 212 1.22 9.08 11.34
N ASN A 213 0.60 9.61 10.30
CA ASN A 213 1.25 10.52 9.34
C ASN A 213 0.79 11.99 9.51
N LYS A 214 -0.04 12.30 10.51
CA LYS A 214 -0.69 13.60 10.67
C LYS A 214 0.30 14.76 10.73
N GLU A 215 1.31 14.67 11.61
CA GLU A 215 2.30 15.74 11.78
C GLU A 215 3.09 15.99 10.49
N LEU A 216 3.45 14.92 9.77
CA LEU A 216 4.13 15.01 8.49
C LEU A 216 3.26 15.70 7.45
N VAL A 217 2.01 15.29 7.29
CA VAL A 217 1.04 15.89 6.36
C VAL A 217 0.85 17.38 6.66
N GLU A 218 0.61 17.74 7.93
CA GLU A 218 0.41 19.12 8.36
C GLU A 218 1.66 19.99 8.14
N SER A 219 2.86 19.46 8.43
CA SER A 219 4.12 20.17 8.19
C SER A 219 4.38 20.49 6.71
N ARG A 220 3.76 19.74 5.80
CA ARG A 220 3.83 19.94 4.36
C ARG A 220 2.66 20.77 3.80
N GLY A 221 1.73 21.18 4.65
CA GLY A 221 0.58 22.01 4.29
C GLY A 221 -0.62 21.23 3.72
N GLY A 222 -0.63 19.91 3.84
CA GLY A 222 -1.80 19.09 3.50
C GLY A 222 -2.75 18.91 4.68
N VAL A 223 -3.94 18.37 4.41
CA VAL A 223 -4.88 17.92 5.44
C VAL A 223 -5.50 16.61 5.00
N VAL A 224 -5.62 15.64 5.91
CA VAL A 224 -6.21 14.34 5.59
C VAL A 224 -7.24 13.95 6.64
N GLU A 225 -8.36 13.42 6.16
CA GLU A 225 -9.37 12.78 7.00
C GLU A 225 -9.84 11.47 6.37
N ALA A 226 -10.40 10.58 7.20
CA ALA A 226 -10.96 9.30 6.75
C ALA A 226 -12.46 9.27 7.07
N ALA A 227 -13.29 8.78 6.14
CA ALA A 227 -14.72 8.64 6.33
C ALA A 227 -15.28 7.42 5.57
N PRO A 228 -16.29 6.71 6.12
CA PRO A 228 -16.91 5.58 5.44
C PRO A 228 -17.69 6.02 4.18
N LEU A 229 -17.48 5.30 3.08
CA LEU A 229 -18.25 5.44 1.85
C LEU A 229 -18.28 4.09 1.11
N THR A 230 -19.30 3.27 1.40
CA THR A 230 -19.60 2.09 0.59
C THR A 230 -20.28 2.51 -0.71
N TRP A 231 -19.72 2.14 -1.87
CA TRP A 231 -20.32 2.45 -3.16
C TRP A 231 -21.64 1.69 -3.34
N GLY A 232 -22.73 2.41 -3.61
CA GLY A 232 -24.07 1.82 -3.67
C GLY A 232 -24.60 1.28 -2.33
N GLY A 233 -23.93 1.61 -1.21
CA GLY A 233 -24.30 1.17 0.13
C GLY A 233 -25.49 1.93 0.72
N THR A 234 -25.91 1.53 1.92
CA THR A 234 -27.02 2.17 2.64
C THR A 234 -26.54 3.35 3.50
N ALA A 235 -27.49 4.09 4.09
CA ALA A 235 -27.19 5.25 4.95
C ALA A 235 -26.34 4.90 6.19
N GLU A 236 -26.36 3.64 6.63
CA GLU A 236 -25.54 3.14 7.74
C GLU A 236 -24.07 2.95 7.37
N GLU A 237 -23.78 2.82 6.07
CA GLU A 237 -22.44 2.51 5.53
C GLU A 237 -21.75 3.73 4.91
N ILE A 238 -22.45 4.88 4.90
CA ILE A 238 -22.02 6.10 4.23
C ILE A 238 -22.04 7.26 5.23
N ASP A 239 -20.92 7.98 5.35
CA ASP A 239 -20.86 9.20 6.15
C ASP A 239 -21.84 10.26 5.57
N PRO A 240 -22.66 10.93 6.40
CA PRO A 240 -23.63 11.93 5.93
C PRO A 240 -23.07 13.04 5.06
N ARG A 241 -21.76 13.31 5.12
CA ARG A 241 -21.09 14.27 4.22
C ARG A 241 -21.24 13.91 2.75
N PHE A 242 -21.44 12.63 2.40
CA PHE A 242 -21.53 12.18 1.02
C PHE A 242 -22.96 12.24 0.46
N TYR A 243 -23.97 12.58 1.28
CA TYR A 243 -25.34 12.81 0.82
C TYR A 243 -25.47 14.07 -0.04
N THR A 244 -24.55 15.02 0.12
CA THR A 244 -24.44 16.14 -0.81
C THR A 244 -23.46 15.78 -1.91
N HIS A 245 -24.00 15.56 -3.10
CA HIS A 245 -23.26 15.14 -4.29
C HIS A 245 -22.44 16.27 -4.93
N ASN A 246 -21.52 15.87 -5.81
CA ASN A 246 -20.77 16.71 -6.74
C ASN A 246 -19.92 17.80 -6.07
N ARG A 247 -19.17 17.43 -5.03
CA ARG A 247 -18.40 18.38 -4.22
C ARG A 247 -16.91 18.38 -4.50
N TYR A 248 -16.35 17.30 -5.04
CA TYR A 248 -14.89 17.15 -5.14
C TYR A 248 -14.36 17.52 -6.52
N GLN A 249 -13.30 18.34 -6.54
CA GLN A 249 -12.66 18.77 -7.78
C GLN A 249 -11.78 17.67 -8.39
N LEU A 250 -11.25 16.78 -7.55
CA LEU A 250 -10.47 15.62 -7.98
C LEU A 250 -10.93 14.37 -7.25
N VAL A 251 -11.23 13.32 -8.01
CA VAL A 251 -11.50 11.98 -7.45
C VAL A 251 -10.37 11.04 -7.86
N LEU A 252 -9.79 10.33 -6.90
CA LEU A 252 -8.73 9.35 -7.09
C LEU A 252 -9.28 7.94 -6.84
N ALA A 253 -8.77 6.96 -7.58
CA ALA A 253 -8.98 5.54 -7.28
C ALA A 253 -7.78 4.73 -7.78
N ALA A 254 -7.26 3.81 -6.98
CA ALA A 254 -6.19 2.90 -7.38
C ALA A 254 -6.55 1.46 -7.05
N ASP A 255 -6.46 0.58 -8.05
CA ASP A 255 -6.85 -0.83 -7.99
C ASP A 255 -8.28 -1.11 -7.50
N PRO A 256 -9.31 -0.43 -8.03
CA PRO A 256 -10.66 -0.56 -7.49
C PRO A 256 -11.43 -1.82 -7.97
N LEU A 257 -10.88 -2.62 -8.89
CA LEU A 257 -11.65 -3.62 -9.64
C LEU A 257 -11.27 -5.06 -9.28
N TYR A 258 -12.18 -5.76 -8.59
CA TYR A 258 -12.02 -7.15 -8.15
C TYR A 258 -13.26 -8.02 -8.42
N ASP A 259 -14.44 -7.41 -8.63
CA ASP A 259 -15.71 -8.08 -8.88
C ASP A 259 -16.41 -7.44 -10.10
N ASP A 260 -17.29 -8.21 -10.75
CA ASP A 260 -18.04 -7.82 -11.95
C ASP A 260 -18.95 -6.61 -11.72
N ASN A 261 -19.37 -6.35 -10.47
CA ASN A 261 -20.16 -5.18 -10.13
C ASN A 261 -19.33 -3.90 -9.86
N HIS A 262 -18.01 -4.01 -9.61
CA HIS A 262 -17.16 -2.85 -9.27
C HIS A 262 -17.11 -1.79 -10.37
N PRO A 263 -17.04 -2.12 -11.68
CA PRO A 263 -17.09 -1.13 -12.74
C PRO A 263 -18.28 -0.16 -12.65
N GLN A 264 -19.49 -0.71 -12.45
CA GLN A 264 -20.71 0.08 -12.34
C GLN A 264 -20.73 0.90 -11.05
N LEU A 265 -20.42 0.26 -9.90
CA LEU A 265 -20.40 0.90 -8.59
C LEU A 265 -19.40 2.06 -8.53
N LEU A 266 -18.18 1.86 -9.04
CA LEU A 266 -17.15 2.89 -9.08
C LEU A 266 -17.55 4.05 -10.00
N SER A 267 -18.06 3.74 -11.19
CA SER A 267 -18.51 4.78 -12.13
C SER A 267 -19.61 5.65 -11.52
N GLN A 268 -20.57 5.03 -10.82
CA GLN A 268 -21.62 5.74 -10.10
C GLN A 268 -21.06 6.58 -8.94
N ALA A 269 -20.16 6.04 -8.12
CA ALA A 269 -19.54 6.77 -7.03
C ALA A 269 -18.73 7.99 -7.53
N ILE A 270 -17.99 7.86 -8.64
CA ILE A 270 -17.31 8.99 -9.27
C ILE A 270 -18.35 10.02 -9.76
N ASN A 271 -19.42 9.58 -10.40
CA ASN A 271 -20.47 10.49 -10.89
C ASN A 271 -21.20 11.23 -9.74
N GLU A 272 -21.40 10.59 -8.61
CA GLU A 272 -22.05 11.20 -7.44
C GLU A 272 -21.12 12.17 -6.70
N GLN A 273 -19.81 11.95 -6.70
CA GLN A 273 -18.88 12.74 -5.89
C GLN A 273 -18.12 13.81 -6.68
N LEU A 274 -17.82 13.57 -7.96
CA LEU A 274 -17.08 14.50 -8.81
C LEU A 274 -17.92 15.75 -9.11
N ALA A 275 -17.32 16.92 -8.89
CA ALA A 275 -17.95 18.20 -9.12
C ALA A 275 -18.44 18.37 -10.57
N LEU A 276 -19.48 19.19 -10.74
CA LEU A 276 -20.05 19.48 -12.07
C LEU A 276 -19.21 20.46 -12.89
N GLY A 277 -18.20 21.08 -12.28
CA GLY A 277 -17.35 22.08 -12.92
C GLY A 277 -16.44 21.52 -14.00
N THR A 278 -16.15 22.34 -15.00
CA THR A 278 -15.31 22.06 -16.18
C THR A 278 -13.88 21.67 -15.86
N LYS A 279 -13.42 22.05 -14.67
CA LYS A 279 -12.08 21.75 -14.17
C LYS A 279 -11.97 20.39 -13.48
N ALA A 280 -13.09 19.81 -13.04
CA ALA A 280 -13.09 18.62 -12.20
C ALA A 280 -12.56 17.39 -12.97
N ARG A 281 -11.77 16.54 -12.31
CA ARG A 281 -11.16 15.35 -12.91
C ARG A 281 -11.32 14.11 -12.04
N ALA A 282 -11.42 12.94 -12.67
CA ALA A 282 -11.19 11.67 -12.00
C ALA A 282 -9.87 11.07 -12.52
N LEU A 283 -9.01 10.61 -11.63
CA LEU A 283 -7.75 9.92 -11.95
C LEU A 283 -7.82 8.51 -11.38
N ILE A 284 -7.82 7.53 -12.28
CA ILE A 284 -8.02 6.12 -11.95
C ILE A 284 -6.79 5.34 -12.40
N MET A 285 -6.28 4.44 -11.57
CA MET A 285 -5.28 3.44 -11.96
C MET A 285 -5.81 2.03 -11.76
N VAL A 286 -5.72 1.20 -12.81
CA VAL A 286 -6.13 -0.21 -12.80
C VAL A 286 -4.94 -1.09 -13.26
N PRO A 287 -4.43 -2.00 -12.41
CA PRO A 287 -3.44 -2.97 -12.83
C PRO A 287 -4.05 -4.01 -13.79
N GLN A 288 -3.33 -4.34 -14.85
CA GLN A 288 -3.75 -5.27 -15.90
C GLN A 288 -3.03 -6.61 -15.71
N ARG A 289 -3.48 -7.37 -14.71
CA ARG A 289 -2.83 -8.60 -14.22
C ARG A 289 -3.10 -9.79 -15.12
N ASP A 290 -4.31 -9.86 -15.65
CA ASP A 290 -4.86 -11.00 -16.38
C ASP A 290 -6.02 -10.53 -17.30
N ASP A 291 -6.67 -11.46 -17.98
CA ASP A 291 -7.78 -11.12 -18.88
C ASP A 291 -9.04 -10.68 -18.11
N VAL A 292 -9.21 -11.07 -16.86
CA VAL A 292 -10.34 -10.64 -16.01
C VAL A 292 -10.22 -9.15 -15.71
N THR A 293 -9.07 -8.71 -15.19
CA THR A 293 -8.79 -7.29 -14.90
C THR A 293 -8.83 -6.40 -16.14
N LYS A 294 -8.46 -6.94 -17.31
CA LYS A 294 -8.65 -6.25 -18.62
C LYS A 294 -10.12 -6.11 -18.98
N CYS A 295 -10.93 -7.16 -18.81
CA CYS A 295 -12.37 -7.12 -19.04
C CYS A 295 -13.06 -6.13 -18.10
N LEU A 296 -12.75 -6.17 -16.80
CA LEU A 296 -13.29 -5.22 -15.82
C LEU A 296 -12.94 -3.76 -16.18
N LEU A 297 -11.71 -3.50 -16.64
CA LEU A 297 -11.33 -2.17 -17.13
C LEU A 297 -12.15 -1.77 -18.37
N ALA A 298 -12.35 -2.68 -19.32
CA ALA A 298 -13.18 -2.40 -20.49
C ALA A 298 -14.61 -2.02 -20.10
N THR A 299 -15.23 -2.79 -19.20
CA THR A 299 -16.56 -2.49 -18.65
C THR A 299 -16.57 -1.14 -17.91
N LEU A 300 -15.55 -0.84 -17.09
CA LEU A 300 -15.47 0.44 -16.39
C LEU A 300 -15.47 1.62 -17.37
N ARG A 301 -14.79 1.51 -18.51
CA ARG A 301 -14.78 2.58 -19.52
C ARG A 301 -16.16 2.80 -20.11
N GLU A 302 -16.91 1.75 -20.39
CA GLU A 302 -18.29 1.83 -20.90
C GLU A 302 -19.23 2.47 -19.86
N GLU A 303 -19.09 2.08 -18.59
CA GLU A 303 -19.86 2.66 -17.48
C GLU A 303 -19.52 4.13 -17.25
N LEU A 304 -18.26 4.55 -17.34
CA LEU A 304 -17.85 5.95 -17.22
C LEU A 304 -18.46 6.80 -18.34
N VAL A 305 -18.44 6.30 -19.58
CA VAL A 305 -19.08 6.97 -20.72
C VAL A 305 -20.58 7.10 -20.52
N SER A 306 -21.23 6.04 -20.02
CA SER A 306 -22.67 6.02 -19.71
C SER A 306 -23.04 7.06 -18.64
N ASN A 307 -22.13 7.33 -17.70
CA ASN A 307 -22.23 8.39 -16.70
C ASN A 307 -21.71 9.76 -17.16
N SER A 308 -21.64 9.99 -18.48
CA SER A 308 -21.21 11.27 -19.08
C SER A 308 -19.79 11.70 -18.70
N LEU A 309 -18.87 10.75 -18.51
CA LEU A 309 -17.44 11.00 -18.34
C LEU A 309 -16.68 10.57 -19.59
N CYS A 310 -15.78 11.41 -20.10
CA CYS A 310 -14.89 11.08 -21.20
C CYS A 310 -13.44 11.00 -20.74
N CYS A 311 -12.69 10.05 -21.31
CA CYS A 311 -11.25 9.94 -21.09
C CYS A 311 -10.53 11.07 -21.84
N LEU A 312 -9.75 11.87 -21.13
CA LEU A 312 -8.94 12.95 -21.70
C LEU A 312 -7.51 12.46 -22.01
N ASN A 313 -6.95 11.69 -21.08
CA ASN A 313 -5.59 11.18 -21.15
C ASN A 313 -5.55 9.80 -20.53
N GLU A 314 -4.74 8.92 -21.11
CA GLU A 314 -4.46 7.62 -20.53
C GLU A 314 -3.07 7.16 -20.92
N ASN A 315 -2.49 6.30 -20.10
CA ASN A 315 -1.22 5.65 -20.43
C ASN A 315 -1.07 4.33 -19.65
N MET A 316 -0.03 3.59 -19.98
CA MET A 316 0.43 2.40 -19.27
C MET A 316 1.78 2.70 -18.62
N VAL A 317 1.94 2.32 -17.35
CA VAL A 317 3.25 2.33 -16.69
C VAL A 317 3.61 0.93 -16.21
N ALA A 318 4.90 0.61 -16.18
CA ALA A 318 5.36 -0.64 -15.63
C ALA A 318 5.20 -0.61 -14.10
N GLY A 319 4.58 -1.64 -13.56
CA GLY A 319 4.36 -1.82 -12.13
C GLY A 319 4.91 -3.14 -11.62
N GLN A 320 5.05 -3.21 -10.30
CA GLN A 320 5.31 -4.44 -9.56
C GLN A 320 4.13 -4.66 -8.62
N ASP A 321 3.65 -5.91 -8.55
CA ASP A 321 2.59 -6.29 -7.64
C ASP A 321 2.85 -7.71 -7.10
N ASP A 322 2.37 -7.96 -5.89
CA ASP A 322 2.44 -9.25 -5.21
C ASP A 322 1.10 -10.02 -5.40
N TRP A 323 0.57 -10.05 -6.63
CA TRP A 323 -0.65 -10.78 -6.98
C TRP A 323 -0.32 -12.12 -7.66
N GLY A 324 -0.92 -13.21 -7.19
CA GLY A 324 -0.69 -14.58 -7.66
C GLY A 324 0.18 -15.40 -6.70
N ASP A 325 -0.08 -16.72 -6.64
CA ASP A 325 0.60 -17.65 -5.73
C ASP A 325 2.13 -17.60 -5.87
N ASP A 326 2.82 -17.64 -4.73
CA ASP A 326 4.27 -17.82 -4.55
C ASP A 326 4.75 -19.22 -5.03
N ALA A 327 4.18 -19.74 -6.12
CA ALA A 327 4.59 -20.97 -6.76
C ALA A 327 5.86 -20.74 -7.62
N GLY A 328 6.98 -20.50 -6.95
CA GLY A 328 8.28 -21.00 -7.38
C GLY A 328 8.93 -20.47 -8.67
N GLU A 329 8.40 -19.45 -9.35
CA GLU A 329 9.09 -18.83 -10.48
C GLU A 329 9.68 -17.46 -10.08
N GLU A 330 11.00 -17.33 -10.26
CA GLU A 330 11.84 -16.19 -9.85
C GLU A 330 11.59 -14.89 -10.66
N GLU A 331 10.63 -14.87 -11.58
CA GLU A 331 10.25 -13.69 -12.35
C GLU A 331 8.87 -13.17 -11.91
N THR A 332 8.82 -12.13 -11.06
CA THR A 332 7.59 -11.31 -11.02
C THR A 332 7.37 -10.72 -12.40
N LYS A 333 6.29 -11.14 -13.03
CA LYS A 333 5.82 -10.54 -14.29
C LYS A 333 5.66 -9.04 -14.06
N HIS A 334 6.32 -8.23 -14.90
CA HIS A 334 6.01 -6.81 -14.96
C HIS A 334 4.52 -6.67 -15.29
N VAL A 335 3.74 -6.11 -14.36
CA VAL A 335 2.32 -5.86 -14.56
C VAL A 335 2.18 -4.48 -15.16
N GLY A 336 1.44 -4.36 -16.25
CA GLY A 336 1.07 -3.05 -16.79
C GLY A 336 0.04 -2.39 -15.88
N PHE A 337 0.33 -1.21 -15.36
CA PHE A 337 -0.64 -0.40 -14.64
C PHE A 337 -1.20 0.67 -15.58
N TRP A 338 -2.45 0.48 -15.99
CA TRP A 338 -3.15 1.47 -16.78
C TRP A 338 -3.59 2.61 -15.87
N TRP A 339 -3.45 3.85 -16.32
CA TRP A 339 -4.12 4.99 -15.69
C TRP A 339 -4.90 5.80 -16.71
N GLY A 340 -5.99 6.41 -16.27
CA GLY A 340 -6.83 7.29 -17.07
C GLY A 340 -7.29 8.53 -16.29
N ILE A 341 -7.33 9.67 -16.98
CA ILE A 341 -7.88 10.94 -16.50
C ILE A 341 -9.19 11.19 -17.23
N PHE A 342 -10.25 11.39 -16.46
CA PHE A 342 -11.60 11.60 -16.97
C PHE A 342 -12.15 12.97 -16.59
N ALA A 343 -13.04 13.50 -17.42
CA ALA A 343 -13.80 14.71 -17.15
C ALA A 343 -15.25 14.55 -17.61
N ARG A 344 -16.16 15.38 -17.11
CA ARG A 344 -17.56 15.38 -17.56
C ARG A 344 -17.66 15.89 -18.99
N VAL A 345 -18.51 15.23 -19.79
CA VAL A 345 -18.83 15.65 -21.15
C VAL A 345 -19.58 16.98 -21.12
N GLY A 346 -19.15 17.95 -21.92
CA GLY A 346 -19.80 19.26 -22.04
C GLY A 346 -19.45 20.27 -20.95
N ALA A 347 -18.44 19.95 -20.11
CA ALA A 347 -17.86 20.84 -19.14
C ALA A 347 -16.60 21.51 -19.75
#